data_AF-A0A354NZ89-F1
#
_entry.id   AF-A0A354NZ89-F1
#
_cell.length_a   1.000
_cell.length_b   1.000
_cell.length_c   1.000
_cell.angle_alpha   90.00
_cell.angle_beta   90.00
_cell.angle_gamma   90.00
#
_symmetry.space_group_name_H-M   'P 1'
#
loop_
_entity.id
_entity.type
_entity.pdbx_description
1 polymer ?
#
loop_
_entity_poly.entity_id
_entity_poly.type
_entity_poly.pdbx_seq_one_letter_code
_entity_poly.pdbx_strand_id
1 'polypeptide(L)'
;MSALNVPASCMVLTSGVEPIEYVKYEAEEEGVPMMLVPGDTKTTMNDLNTIQARATFNHARKLSTFVELVDSHVDVDSIIGALGV
;
A
#
# COMPACT_ATOMS: atom_id res chain seq x y z
N MET A 1 -18.41 -12.35 -0.20
CA MET A 1 -18.01 -12.32 -1.61
C MET A 1 -16.49 -12.09 -1.65
N SER A 2 -15.67 -12.92 -2.31
CA SER A 2 -14.25 -13.05 -1.92
C SER A 2 -13.35 -11.81 -2.05
N ALA A 3 -13.68 -10.83 -2.90
CA ALA A 3 -12.83 -9.65 -3.08
C ALA A 3 -13.07 -8.54 -2.04
N LEU A 4 -14.31 -8.39 -1.57
CA LEU A 4 -14.67 -7.40 -0.52
C LEU A 4 -14.36 -7.92 0.88
N ASN A 5 -14.36 -9.24 1.08
CA ASN A 5 -14.03 -9.87 2.36
C ASN A 5 -12.51 -9.94 2.66
N VAL A 6 -11.68 -9.16 1.96
CA VAL A 6 -10.23 -9.05 2.19
C VAL A 6 -9.97 -7.66 2.77
N PRO A 7 -9.04 -7.50 3.73
CA PRO A 7 -8.66 -6.18 4.24
C PRO A 7 -7.97 -5.36 3.13
N ALA A 8 -8.77 -4.68 2.31
CA ALA A 8 -8.34 -3.84 1.22
C ALA A 8 -8.62 -2.37 1.57
N SER A 9 -7.65 -1.49 1.36
CA SER A 9 -7.83 -0.05 1.60
C SER A 9 -8.70 0.64 0.55
N CYS A 10 -8.79 0.07 -0.66
CA CYS A 10 -9.55 0.60 -1.79
C CYS A 10 -9.64 -0.45 -2.90
N MET A 11 -10.76 -0.46 -3.63
CA MET A 11 -10.93 -1.19 -4.89
C MET A 11 -10.83 -0.23 -6.08
N VAL A 12 -9.90 -0.52 -6.99
CA VAL A 12 -9.74 0.25 -8.25
C VAL A 12 -10.39 -0.53 -9.39
N LEU A 13 -11.42 0.06 -10.00
CA LEU A 13 -12.20 -0.53 -11.08
C LEU A 13 -11.74 0.05 -12.42
N THR A 14 -11.12 -0.78 -13.26
CA THR A 14 -10.45 -0.33 -14.49
C THR A 14 -11.39 -0.32 -15.69
N SER A 15 -10.95 0.29 -16.79
CA SER A 15 -11.66 0.35 -18.07
C SER A 15 -12.99 1.10 -18.03
N GLY A 16 -13.25 1.88 -16.98
CA GLY A 16 -14.48 2.66 -16.83
C GLY A 16 -15.77 1.82 -16.75
N VAL A 17 -15.66 0.53 -16.43
CA VAL A 17 -16.82 -0.35 -16.32
C VAL A 17 -17.46 -0.15 -14.96
N GLU A 18 -18.67 0.42 -14.97
CA GLU A 18 -19.39 0.69 -13.73
C GLU A 18 -19.85 -0.63 -13.07
N PRO A 19 -19.62 -0.80 -11.77
CA PRO A 19 -20.07 -1.98 -11.06
C PRO A 19 -21.60 -2.00 -10.96
N ILE A 20 -22.18 -3.18 -10.92
CA ILE A 20 -23.62 -3.35 -10.68
C ILE A 20 -23.99 -2.88 -9.26
N GLU A 21 -25.25 -2.46 -9.08
CA GLU A 21 -25.75 -1.92 -7.81
C GLU A 21 -25.49 -2.82 -6.60
N TYR A 22 -25.61 -4.13 -6.78
CA TYR A 22 -25.31 -5.10 -5.72
C TYR A 22 -23.85 -4.98 -5.22
N VAL A 23 -22.88 -4.80 -6.12
CA VAL A 23 -21.47 -4.64 -5.74
C VAL A 23 -21.23 -3.31 -5.03
N LYS A 24 -21.95 -2.26 -5.44
CA LYS A 24 -21.88 -0.95 -4.77
C LYS A 24 -22.41 -1.03 -3.33
N TYR A 25 -23.55 -1.69 -3.15
CA TYR A 25 -24.16 -1.91 -1.85
C TYR A 25 -23.21 -2.68 -0.90
N GLU A 26 -22.64 -3.79 -1.37
CA GLU A 26 -21.70 -4.58 -0.55
C GLU A 26 -20.43 -3.80 -0.20
N ALA A 27 -19.89 -3.00 -1.14
CA ALA A 27 -18.72 -2.17 -0.85
C ALA A 27 -19.02 -1.08 0.19
N GLU A 28 -20.25 -0.55 0.21
CA GLU A 28 -20.72 0.39 1.23
C GLU A 28 -20.86 -0.28 2.60
N GLU A 29 -21.48 -1.46 2.67
CA GLU A 29 -21.65 -2.24 3.91
C GLU A 29 -20.31 -2.67 4.52
N GLU A 30 -19.35 -3.08 3.68
CA GLU A 30 -18.01 -3.49 4.11
C GLU A 30 -17.07 -2.28 4.33
N GLY A 31 -17.52 -1.06 4.02
CA GLY A 31 -16.73 0.16 4.18
C GLY A 31 -15.49 0.22 3.28
N VAL A 32 -15.54 -0.42 2.11
CA VAL A 32 -14.43 -0.48 1.15
C VAL A 32 -14.61 0.62 0.10
N PRO A 33 -13.73 1.65 0.04
CA PRO A 33 -13.81 2.69 -0.97
C PRO A 33 -13.63 2.11 -2.38
N MET A 34 -14.39 2.65 -3.35
CA MET A 34 -14.26 2.28 -4.77
C MET A 34 -13.81 3.48 -5.61
N MET A 35 -12.89 3.24 -6.55
CA MET A 35 -12.42 4.23 -7.51
C MET A 35 -12.56 3.69 -8.93
N LEU A 36 -13.43 4.31 -9.74
CA LEU A 36 -13.57 4.00 -11.16
C LEU A 36 -12.55 4.79 -11.98
N VAL A 37 -11.75 4.11 -12.78
CA VAL A 37 -10.73 4.73 -13.64
C VAL A 37 -10.91 4.34 -15.09
N PRO A 38 -10.64 5.25 -16.05
CA PRO A 38 -10.81 4.96 -17.48
C PRO A 38 -9.70 4.05 -18.05
N GLY A 39 -8.53 4.01 -17.41
CA GLY A 39 -7.38 3.22 -17.86
C GLY A 39 -7.63 1.72 -17.73
N ASP A 40 -7.04 0.93 -18.63
CA ASP A 40 -7.03 -0.54 -18.49
C ASP A 40 -6.18 -0.98 -17.28
N THR A 41 -6.25 -2.26 -16.94
CA THR A 41 -5.56 -2.82 -15.79
C THR A 41 -4.05 -2.62 -15.85
N LYS A 42 -3.44 -2.79 -17.03
CA LYS A 42 -1.98 -2.69 -17.18
C LYS A 42 -1.49 -1.25 -17.01
N THR A 43 -2.17 -0.32 -17.67
CA THR A 43 -1.84 1.11 -17.63
C THR A 43 -2.06 1.65 -16.22
N THR A 44 -3.18 1.31 -15.60
CA THR A 44 -3.47 1.69 -14.20
C THR A 44 -2.42 1.16 -13.24
N MET A 45 -2.01 -0.11 -13.37
CA MET A 45 -0.94 -0.68 -12.54
C MET A 45 0.41 0.01 -12.75
N ASN A 46 0.75 0.38 -13.99
CA ASN A 46 1.96 1.14 -14.28
C ASN A 46 1.92 2.52 -13.61
N ASP A 47 0.79 3.22 -13.68
CA ASP A 47 0.60 4.52 -13.05
C ASP A 47 0.70 4.42 -11.51
N LEU A 48 0.06 3.40 -10.92
CA LEU A 48 0.14 3.13 -9.48
C LEU A 48 1.58 2.87 -9.02
N ASN A 49 2.40 2.19 -9.82
CA ASN A 49 3.82 1.97 -9.50
C ASN A 49 4.61 3.28 -9.41
N THR A 50 4.20 4.33 -10.12
CA THR A 50 4.85 5.66 -10.02
C THR A 50 4.56 6.38 -8.71
N ILE A 51 3.48 6.01 -7.99
CA ILE A 51 3.09 6.64 -6.73
C ILE A 51 4.20 6.49 -5.69
N GLN A 52 4.93 5.38 -5.69
CA GLN A 52 6.02 5.17 -4.74
C GLN A 52 7.10 6.26 -4.84
N ALA A 53 7.38 6.77 -6.05
CA ALA A 53 8.33 7.88 -6.22
C ALA A 53 7.83 9.21 -5.64
N ARG A 54 6.52 9.37 -5.47
CA ARG A 54 5.86 10.57 -4.91
C ARG A 54 5.46 10.42 -3.45
N ALA A 55 5.33 9.19 -2.97
CA ALA A 55 5.07 8.90 -1.57
C ALA A 55 6.25 9.40 -0.74
N THR A 56 6.02 10.38 0.13
CA THR A 56 7.03 10.89 1.03
C THR A 56 7.50 9.74 1.93
N PHE A 57 8.71 9.24 1.65
CA PHE A 57 9.35 8.19 2.44
C PHE A 57 9.66 8.62 3.89
N ASN A 58 9.51 9.90 4.20
CA ASN A 58 9.81 10.54 5.48
C ASN A 58 8.66 10.44 6.50
N HIS A 59 7.88 9.36 6.49
CA HIS A 59 6.87 9.17 7.52
C HIS A 59 7.57 8.86 8.86
N ALA A 60 7.35 9.67 9.90
CA ALA A 60 8.04 9.52 11.20
C ALA A 60 7.96 8.09 11.76
N ARG A 61 6.81 7.43 11.58
CA ARG A 61 6.60 6.02 11.93
C ARG A 61 7.59 5.05 11.25
N LYS A 62 7.98 5.27 10.00
CA LYS A 62 8.97 4.41 9.33
C LYS A 62 10.33 4.52 10.01
N LEU A 63 10.75 5.74 10.37
CA LEU A 63 12.01 5.96 11.08
C LEU A 63 11.99 5.28 12.46
N SER A 64 10.92 5.48 13.24
CA SER A 64 10.81 4.85 14.56
C SER A 64 10.85 3.33 14.48
N THR A 65 10.10 2.73 13.54
CA THR A 65 10.11 1.27 13.33
C THR A 65 11.47 0.78 12.84
N PHE A 66 12.17 1.54 11.99
CA PHE A 66 13.49 1.14 11.52
C PHE A 66 14.52 1.14 12.66
N VAL A 67 14.51 2.16 13.53
CA VAL A 67 15.36 2.21 14.72
C VAL A 67 15.09 1.00 15.63
N GLU A 68 13.82 0.71 15.89
CA GLU A 68 13.41 -0.40 16.76
C GLU A 68 13.85 -1.77 16.21
N LEU A 69 13.72 -1.98 14.89
CA LEU A 69 14.16 -3.20 14.23
C LEU A 69 15.68 -3.36 14.23
N VAL A 70 16.43 -2.28 14.01
CA VAL A 70 17.90 -2.30 14.07
C VAL A 70 18.35 -2.60 15.49
N ASP A 71 17.80 -1.92 16.50
CA ASP A 71 18.14 -2.15 17.91
C ASP A 71 17.81 -3.58 18.37
N SER A 72 16.71 -4.16 17.88
CA SER A 72 16.25 -5.49 18.29
C SER A 72 17.00 -6.65 17.61
N HIS A 73 17.56 -6.43 16.43
CA HIS A 73 18.00 -7.54 15.55
C HIS A 73 19.38 -7.37 14.94
N VAL A 74 20.02 -6.21 15.11
CA VAL A 74 21.33 -5.91 14.54
C VAL A 74 22.30 -5.61 15.67
N ASP A 75 23.39 -6.36 15.74
CA ASP A 75 24.51 -6.04 16.63
C ASP A 75 25.32 -4.89 16.02
N VAL A 76 24.86 -3.67 16.28
CA VAL A 76 25.45 -2.44 15.76
C VAL A 76 26.88 -2.27 16.28
N ASP A 77 27.15 -2.66 17.53
CA ASP A 77 28.48 -2.53 18.15
C ASP A 77 29.52 -3.41 17.44
N SER A 78 29.18 -4.66 17.11
CA SER A 78 30.05 -5.55 16.33
C SER A 78 30.34 -4.99 14.94
N ILE A 79 29.36 -4.35 14.28
CA ILE A 79 29.53 -3.74 12.96
C ILE A 79 30.44 -2.51 13.05
N ILE A 80 30.20 -1.62 14.01
CA ILE A 80 31.02 -0.42 14.22
C ILE A 80 32.46 -0.81 14.54
N GLY A 81 32.65 -1.78 15.45
CA GLY A 81 33.97 -2.30 15.80
C GLY A 81 34.71 -2.93 14.61
N ALA A 82 34.02 -3.61 13.70
CA ALA A 82 34.60 -4.15 12.47
C ALA A 82 35.00 -3.06 11.45
N LEU A 83 34.31 -1.91 11.47
CA LEU A 83 34.61 -0.77 10.59
C LEU A 83 35.74 0.12 11.12
N GLY A 84 36.17 -0.07 12.37
CA GLY A 84 37.29 0.68 12.98
C GLY A 84 36.98 2.16 13.25
N VAL A 85 35.70 2.49 13.36
CA VAL A 85 35.18 3.81 13.78
C VAL A 85 34.71 3.78 15.22
#